data_AF-A0A3B5Q2H3-F1
#
_entry.id   AF-A0A3B5Q2H3-F1
#
_cell.length_a   1.000
_cell.length_b   1.000
_cell.length_c   1.000
_cell.angle_alpha   90.00
_cell.angle_beta   90.00
_cell.angle_gamma   90.00
#
_symmetry.space_group_name_H-M   'P 1'
#
loop_
_entity.id
_entity.type
_entity.pdbx_description
1 polymer ?
#
loop_
_entity_poly.entity_id
_entity_poly.type
_entity_poly.pdbx_seq_one_letter_code
_entity_poly.pdbx_strand_id
1 'polypeptide(L)'
;AGDDVTLSCENVIDGHSNCDTTSWVYSKAGRQAVELVILGQVKVKVTRSDRLSVSANCSLVVKKVTDQDVGRYTCRQFKKPGEGQFGSDAVV
;
A
#
# COMPACT_ATOMS: atom_id res chain seq x y z
N ALA A 1 -11.75 18.29 -4.39
CA ALA A 1 -10.83 17.15 -4.60
C ALA A 1 -9.43 17.68 -4.32
N GLY A 2 -8.64 16.97 -3.51
CA GLY A 2 -7.27 17.36 -3.19
C GLY A 2 -6.26 16.89 -4.23
N ASP A 3 -4.98 17.03 -3.90
CA ASP A 3 -3.86 16.61 -4.74
C ASP A 3 -3.65 15.09 -4.72
N ASP A 4 -2.80 14.62 -5.63
CA ASP A 4 -2.32 13.25 -5.66
C ASP A 4 -1.07 13.13 -4.77
N VAL A 5 -1.00 12.07 -3.97
CA VAL A 5 0.16 11.79 -3.09
C VAL A 5 0.75 10.43 -3.38
N THR A 6 2.06 10.30 -3.16
CA THR A 6 2.79 9.03 -3.26
C THR A 6 3.40 8.71 -1.90
N LEU A 7 3.03 7.57 -1.33
CA LEU A 7 3.54 7.07 -0.05
C LEU A 7 4.64 6.06 -0.34
N SER A 8 5.88 6.39 0.04
CA SER A 8 7.05 5.56 -0.21
C SER A 8 6.99 4.24 0.57
N CYS A 9 7.36 3.14 -0.09
CA CYS A 9 7.72 1.91 0.60
C CYS A 9 9.25 1.83 0.67
N GLU A 10 9.86 2.12 1.82
CA GLU A 10 11.32 2.32 1.91
C GLU A 10 12.15 1.03 1.86
N ASN A 11 11.55 -0.13 2.10
CA ASN A 11 12.26 -1.40 2.27
C ASN A 11 12.21 -2.32 1.04
N VAL A 12 12.00 -1.80 -0.18
CA VAL A 12 11.73 -2.64 -1.38
C VAL A 12 12.84 -3.67 -1.56
N ILE A 13 12.49 -4.94 -1.60
CA ILE A 13 13.46 -6.01 -1.81
C ILE A 13 14.06 -5.85 -3.22
N ASP A 14 15.36 -5.61 -3.28
CA ASP A 14 16.11 -5.54 -4.53
C ASP A 14 15.84 -6.79 -5.39
N GLY A 15 15.45 -6.58 -6.64
CA GLY A 15 15.10 -7.63 -7.59
C GLY A 15 13.61 -7.96 -7.71
N HIS A 16 12.72 -7.44 -6.85
CA HIS A 16 11.27 -7.59 -6.96
C HIS A 16 10.62 -6.37 -7.63
N SER A 17 11.01 -6.12 -8.89
CA SER A 17 10.61 -4.92 -9.66
C SER A 17 9.14 -4.88 -10.09
N ASN A 18 8.37 -5.95 -9.86
CA ASN A 18 6.95 -6.06 -10.21
C ASN A 18 6.01 -5.92 -9.00
N CYS A 19 6.54 -5.62 -7.81
CA CYS A 19 5.77 -5.42 -6.58
C CYS A 19 4.87 -6.59 -6.15
N ASP A 20 5.07 -7.78 -6.72
CA ASP A 20 4.28 -8.99 -6.43
C ASP A 20 4.49 -9.52 -5.00
N THR A 21 5.44 -8.93 -4.28
CA THR A 21 5.71 -9.18 -2.87
C THR A 21 5.33 -8.01 -1.97
N THR A 22 4.67 -6.97 -2.48
CA THR A 22 4.30 -5.78 -1.71
C THR A 22 2.81 -5.73 -1.42
N SER A 23 2.45 -5.50 -0.16
CA SER A 23 1.07 -5.26 0.26
C SER A 23 0.97 -3.95 1.04
N TRP A 24 -0.14 -3.23 0.86
CA TRP A 24 -0.43 -1.98 1.58
C TRP A 24 -1.66 -2.15 2.45
N VAL A 25 -1.53 -1.79 3.72
CA VAL A 25 -2.60 -1.84 4.71
C VAL A 25 -2.89 -0.42 5.20
N TYR A 26 -4.17 -0.07 5.23
CA TYR A 26 -4.66 1.18 5.82
C TYR A 26 -5.32 0.90 7.16
N SER A 27 -5.02 1.74 8.15
CA SER A 27 -5.64 1.68 9.46
C SER A 27 -5.99 3.08 9.97
N LYS A 28 -7.09 3.16 10.73
CA LYS A 28 -7.54 4.40 11.36
C LYS A 28 -8.05 4.04 12.75
N ALA A 29 -7.77 4.90 13.74
CA ALA A 29 -8.24 4.69 15.10
C ALA A 29 -9.76 4.40 15.14
N GLY A 30 -10.15 3.36 15.88
CA GLY A 30 -11.54 2.93 15.99
C GLY A 30 -12.11 2.21 14.76
N ARG A 31 -11.29 1.85 13.75
CA ARG A 31 -11.72 1.08 12.56
C ARG A 31 -10.82 -0.13 12.34
N GLN A 32 -11.40 -1.18 11.75
CA GLN A 32 -10.61 -2.34 11.31
C GLN A 32 -9.63 -1.93 10.21
N ALA A 33 -8.42 -2.48 10.26
CA ALA A 33 -7.45 -2.29 9.20
C ALA A 33 -7.92 -2.97 7.90
N VAL A 34 -7.63 -2.34 6.77
CA VAL A 34 -8.06 -2.80 5.44
C VAL A 34 -6.85 -2.91 4.53
N GLU A 35 -6.71 -4.05 3.86
CA GLU A 35 -5.75 -4.23 2.77
C GLU A 35 -6.21 -3.46 1.54
N LEU A 36 -5.40 -2.48 1.13
CA LEU A 36 -5.60 -1.68 -0.08
C LEU A 36 -4.98 -2.36 -1.30
N VAL A 37 -3.79 -2.93 -1.12
CA VAL A 37 -3.01 -3.62 -2.14
C VAL A 37 -2.57 -4.96 -1.57
N ILE A 38 -2.73 -6.02 -2.34
CA ILE A 38 -2.27 -7.37 -2.00
C ILE A 38 -1.34 -7.82 -3.12
N LEU A 39 -0.07 -8.07 -2.81
CA LEU A 39 0.91 -8.60 -3.77
C LEU A 39 0.95 -7.78 -5.07
N GLY A 40 1.03 -6.45 -4.93
CA GLY A 40 1.10 -5.48 -6.03
C GLY A 40 -0.25 -5.16 -6.67
N GLN A 41 -1.33 -5.85 -6.31
CA GLN A 41 -2.65 -5.67 -6.92
C GLN A 41 -3.59 -4.85 -6.02
N VAL A 42 -4.16 -3.78 -6.56
CA VAL A 42 -5.17 -2.97 -5.87
C VAL A 42 -6.45 -3.79 -5.66
N LYS A 43 -6.94 -3.82 -4.43
CA LYS A 43 -8.15 -4.57 -4.08
C LYS A 43 -9.40 -3.82 -4.57
N VAL A 44 -10.01 -4.33 -5.62
CA VAL A 44 -11.17 -3.71 -6.31
C VAL A 44 -12.37 -3.46 -5.37
N LYS A 45 -12.55 -4.29 -4.34
CA LYS A 45 -13.66 -4.19 -3.37
C LYS A 45 -13.53 -3.06 -2.35
N VAL A 46 -12.42 -2.31 -2.33
CA VAL A 46 -12.27 -1.16 -1.43
C VAL A 46 -12.93 0.06 -2.07
N THR A 47 -13.66 0.86 -1.28
CA THR A 47 -14.41 2.07 -1.69
C THR A 47 -13.56 3.16 -2.39
N ARG A 48 -12.26 2.94 -2.56
CA ARG A 48 -11.27 3.90 -3.08
C ARG A 48 -10.45 3.32 -4.24
N SER A 49 -10.79 2.12 -4.72
CA SER A 49 -9.96 1.36 -5.66
C SER A 49 -9.70 2.10 -6.99
N ASP A 50 -10.62 2.95 -7.42
CA ASP A 50 -10.53 3.82 -8.59
C ASP A 50 -9.47 4.93 -8.45
N ARG A 51 -9.14 5.31 -7.21
CA ARG A 51 -8.15 6.36 -6.89
C ARG A 51 -6.79 5.80 -6.45
N LEU A 52 -6.65 4.48 -6.31
CA LEU A 52 -5.43 3.84 -5.84
C LEU A 52 -4.65 3.24 -7.01
N SER A 53 -3.32 3.37 -6.96
CA SER A 53 -2.41 2.65 -7.85
C SER A 53 -1.09 2.36 -7.17
N VAL A 54 -0.35 1.38 -7.69
CA VAL A 54 1.01 1.06 -7.24
C VAL A 54 1.97 1.56 -8.30
N SER A 55 2.97 2.33 -7.88
CA SER A 55 4.02 2.84 -8.76
C SER A 55 5.13 1.80 -8.98
N ALA A 56 6.05 2.07 -9.91
CA ALA A 56 7.12 1.13 -10.28
C ALA A 56 8.10 0.80 -9.12
N ASN A 57 8.20 1.66 -8.10
CA ASN A 57 8.98 1.41 -6.89
C ASN A 57 8.11 0.90 -5.72
N CYS A 58 6.94 0.32 -6.02
CA CYS A 58 6.02 -0.27 -5.05
C CYS A 58 5.42 0.71 -4.02
N SER A 59 5.59 2.01 -4.27
CA SER A 59 4.95 3.08 -3.49
C SER A 59 3.47 3.18 -3.83
N LEU A 60 2.64 3.46 -2.82
CA LEU A 60 1.20 3.63 -2.99
C LEU A 60 0.90 5.04 -3.48
N VAL A 61 0.20 5.13 -4.61
CA VAL A 61 -0.31 6.40 -5.13
C VAL A 61 -1.79 6.51 -4.76
N VAL A 62 -2.15 7.60 -4.09
CA VAL A 62 -3.53 7.95 -3.74
C VAL A 62 -3.91 9.21 -4.49
N LYS A 63 -4.83 9.09 -5.43
CA LYS A 63 -5.29 10.21 -6.25
C LYS A 63 -6.44 10.97 -5.60
N LYS A 64 -6.53 12.26 -5.87
CA LYS A 64 -7.62 13.14 -5.42
C LYS A 64 -7.89 12.99 -3.92
N VAL A 65 -6.88 13.21 -3.09
CA VAL A 65 -6.95 12.97 -1.64
C VAL A 65 -8.11 13.74 -1.00
N THR A 66 -8.70 13.11 0.02
CA THR A 66 -9.79 13.67 0.84
C THR A 66 -9.51 13.46 2.32
N ASP A 67 -10.23 14.14 3.21
CA ASP A 67 -10.13 13.97 4.67
C ASP A 67 -10.41 12.52 5.13
N GLN A 68 -11.14 11.75 4.31
CA GLN A 68 -11.40 10.34 4.57
C GLN A 68 -10.17 9.46 4.38
N ASP A 69 -9.14 9.94 3.70
CA ASP A 69 -7.90 9.22 3.44
C ASP A 69 -6.89 9.43 4.59
N VAL A 70 -7.15 10.37 5.52
CA VAL A 70 -6.33 10.55 6.72
C VAL A 70 -6.38 9.30 7.61
N GLY A 71 -5.22 8.69 7.80
CA GLY A 71 -4.99 7.50 8.62
C GLY A 71 -3.55 7.02 8.47
N ARG A 72 -3.24 5.87 9.06
CA ARG A 72 -1.93 5.23 9.01
C ARG A 72 -1.89 4.25 7.86
N TYR A 73 -0.87 4.38 7.02
CA TYR A 73 -0.57 3.47 5.93
C TYR A 73 0.62 2.61 6.31
N THR A 74 0.60 1.35 5.89
CA THR A 74 1.65 0.40 6.25
C THR A 74 1.98 -0.44 5.04
N CYS A 75 3.22 -0.32 4.59
CA CYS A 75 3.78 -1.17 3.54
C CYS A 75 4.38 -2.41 4.17
N ARG A 76 3.98 -3.58 3.66
CA ARG A 76 4.49 -4.89 4.04
C ARG A 76 5.15 -5.56 2.85
N GLN A 77 6.27 -6.21 3.10
CA GLN A 77 7.01 -6.92 2.08
C GLN A 77 7.20 -8.37 2.45
N PHE A 78 7.24 -9.23 1.43
CA PHE A 78 7.36 -10.67 1.59
C PHE A 78 8.56 -11.17 0.79
N LYS A 79 9.24 -12.22 1.26
CA LYS A 79 10.37 -12.78 0.50
C LYS A 79 9.91 -13.34 -0.84
N LYS A 80 8.72 -13.96 -0.84
CA LYS A 80 7.98 -14.47 -2.01
C LYS A 80 6.48 -14.42 -1.69
N PRO A 81 5.60 -14.44 -2.71
CA PRO A 81 4.17 -14.62 -2.50
C PRO A 81 3.88 -15.87 -1.64
N GLY A 82 3.16 -15.68 -0.52
CA GLY A 82 2.80 -16.78 0.38
C GLY A 82 3.88 -17.22 1.38
N GLU A 83 5.07 -16.60 1.37
CA GLU A 83 6.09 -16.79 2.41
C GLU A 83 5.96 -15.75 3.54
N GLY A 84 6.78 -15.90 4.58
CA GLY A 84 6.84 -14.95 5.70
C GLY A 84 7.26 -13.55 5.26
N GLN A 85 6.85 -12.57 6.08
CA GLN A 85 7.21 -11.17 5.90
C GLN A 85 8.74 -10.99 5.91
N PHE A 86 9.23 -10.16 5.00
CA PHE A 86 10.61 -9.72 4.94
C PHE A 86 10.76 -8.36 5.62
N GLY A 87 11.67 -8.30 6.59
CA GLY A 87 11.99 -7.05 7.29
C GLY A 87 10.81 -6.48 8.08
N SER A 88 11.01 -5.25 8.56
CA SER A 88 9.99 -4.49 9.27
C SER A 88 9.04 -3.79 8.31
N ASP A 89 7.80 -3.60 8.77
CA ASP A 89 6.81 -2.75 8.09
C ASP A 89 7.37 -1.32 7.92
N ALA A 90 7.17 -0.72 6.75
CA ALA A 90 7.33 0.72 6.58
C ALA A 90 6.00 1.41 6.88
N VAL A 91 6.02 2.44 7.72
CA VAL A 91 4.82 3.14 8.18
C VAL A 91 4.85 4.58 7.68
N VAL A 92 3.74 5.02 7.10
CA VAL A 92 3.52 6.38 6.60
C VAL A 92 2.25 6.96 7.22
#